data_AF-A0A5J4TZI9-F1
#
_entry.id   AF-A0A5J4TZI9-F1
#
_cell.length_a   1.000
_cell.length_b   1.000
_cell.length_c   1.000
_cell.angle_alpha   90.00
_cell.angle_beta   90.00
_cell.angle_gamma   90.00
#
_symmetry.space_group_name_H-M   'P 1'
#
loop_
_entity.id
_entity.type
_entity.pdbx_description
1 polymer ?
#
loop_
_entity_poly.entity_id
_entity_poly.type
_entity_poly.pdbx_seq_one_letter_code
_entity_poly.pdbx_strand_id
1 'polypeptide(L)'
;MKVILERFPKPFVPHILYSKTYKYLIANYLTHLFKPTRYYITYDIETLEKKVNEKYGDSSQETATLIPYAIASTVKLASGIHSFYYDIRTDYFLDKWLEQLLEEPKLKKHYKYKNETIPQYYEVPVIRFNSAKFDTSVLFKNLKSKYWVISKYLGQSTIAKQIVMKHKCSIIEFRFIDFKIYSMQNRLKDAVRDFDNGKYQKGHFLHEFLNVNNYIDELNKSELFTQDPFDNKLRNKQLSDAKYKDYLIETVKFTNR
;
A
#
# COMPACT_ATOMS: atom_id res chain seq x y z
N MET A 1 -2.66 2.79 36.46
CA MET A 1 -2.86 3.46 35.17
C MET A 1 -4.35 3.52 34.88
N LYS A 2 -4.98 4.69 34.92
CA LYS A 2 -6.44 4.83 34.73
C LYS A 2 -6.71 5.06 33.25
N VAL A 3 -7.25 4.05 32.56
CA VAL A 3 -7.61 4.17 31.14
C VAL A 3 -8.93 4.93 31.05
N ILE A 4 -8.88 6.15 30.53
CA ILE A 4 -10.09 6.94 30.22
C ILE A 4 -10.51 6.55 28.81
N LEU A 5 -11.62 5.82 28.70
CA LEU A 5 -12.25 5.54 27.41
C LEU A 5 -13.12 6.75 27.03
N GLU A 6 -12.98 7.22 25.79
CA GLU A 6 -13.84 8.29 25.28
C GLU A 6 -15.31 7.81 25.27
N ARG A 7 -16.20 8.61 25.85
CA ARG A 7 -17.61 8.26 26.14
C ARG A 7 -18.49 8.11 24.90
N PHE A 8 -17.98 8.52 23.73
CA PHE A 8 -18.71 8.50 22.47
C PHE A 8 -17.84 7.95 21.34
N PRO A 9 -18.38 7.07 20.46
CA PRO A 9 -17.70 6.69 19.24
C PRO A 9 -17.56 7.92 18.35
N LYS A 10 -16.32 8.39 18.15
CA LYS A 10 -16.06 9.43 17.15
C LYS A 10 -16.16 8.82 15.76
N PRO A 11 -16.86 9.46 14.81
CA PRO A 11 -16.78 9.05 13.42
C PRO A 11 -15.31 9.09 13.00
N PHE A 12 -14.79 7.96 12.55
CA PHE A 12 -13.40 7.83 12.19
C PHE A 12 -13.18 8.44 10.82
N VAL A 13 -12.81 9.72 10.79
CA VAL A 13 -12.51 10.47 9.57
C VAL A 13 -11.01 10.76 9.55
N PRO A 14 -10.17 9.90 8.94
CA PRO A 14 -8.72 9.96 9.11
C PRO A 14 -8.19 11.35 8.82
N HIS A 15 -8.53 11.92 7.67
CA HIS A 15 -7.98 13.19 7.20
C HIS A 15 -8.32 14.40 8.11
N ILE A 16 -9.34 14.27 8.97
CA ILE A 16 -9.73 15.25 9.98
C ILE A 16 -9.16 14.89 11.36
N LEU A 17 -9.26 13.62 11.73
CA LEU A 17 -8.86 13.13 13.04
C LEU A 17 -7.35 13.33 13.22
N TYR A 18 -6.97 14.02 14.31
CA TYR A 18 -5.60 14.38 14.64
C TYR A 18 -4.87 15.33 13.67
N SER A 19 -5.55 15.89 12.66
CA SER A 19 -4.95 16.94 11.81
C SER A 19 -4.75 18.21 12.64
N LYS A 20 -3.48 18.56 12.89
CA LYS A 20 -3.11 19.77 13.64
C LYS A 20 -3.53 21.04 12.89
N THR A 21 -3.41 21.05 11.57
CA THR A 21 -3.89 22.15 10.72
C THR A 21 -5.41 22.30 10.83
N TYR A 22 -6.17 21.20 10.73
CA TYR A 22 -7.63 21.28 10.85
C TYR A 22 -8.08 21.76 12.24
N LYS A 23 -7.44 21.28 13.31
CA LYS A 23 -7.68 21.78 14.68
C LYS A 23 -7.43 23.28 14.79
N TYR A 24 -6.34 23.78 14.21
CA TYR A 24 -6.04 25.22 14.16
C TYR A 24 -7.12 25.99 13.40
N LEU A 25 -7.54 25.50 12.23
CA LEU A 25 -8.58 26.16 11.43
C LEU A 25 -9.91 26.24 12.18
N ILE A 26 -10.32 25.19 12.89
CA ILE A 26 -11.52 25.22 13.74
C ILE A 26 -11.36 26.25 14.87
N ALA A 27 -10.24 26.21 15.59
CA ALA A 27 -10.01 27.07 16.76
C ALA A 27 -10.01 28.57 16.42
N ASN A 28 -9.75 28.92 15.16
CA ASN A 28 -9.68 30.31 14.70
C ASN A 28 -10.83 30.68 13.73
N TYR A 29 -11.87 29.87 13.61
CA TYR A 29 -13.00 30.11 12.69
C TYR A 29 -12.59 30.23 11.20
N LEU A 30 -11.52 29.54 10.80
CA LEU A 30 -10.94 29.53 9.46
C LEU A 30 -11.26 28.25 8.68
N THR A 31 -12.33 27.52 9.02
CA THR A 31 -12.69 26.24 8.39
C THR A 31 -12.96 26.36 6.88
N HIS A 32 -13.41 27.53 6.41
CA HIS A 32 -13.57 27.83 4.98
C HIS A 32 -12.26 27.75 4.18
N LEU A 33 -11.10 27.81 4.84
CA LEU A 33 -9.79 27.64 4.20
C LEU A 33 -9.38 26.17 4.08
N PHE A 34 -10.11 25.23 4.70
CA PHE A 34 -9.73 23.83 4.73
C PHE A 34 -9.62 23.24 3.31
N LYS A 35 -8.47 22.64 3.03
CA LYS A 35 -8.23 21.93 1.78
C LYS A 35 -8.37 20.42 2.02
N PRO A 36 -9.33 19.73 1.39
CA PRO A 36 -9.42 18.28 1.49
C PRO A 36 -8.22 17.62 0.81
N THR A 37 -7.85 16.44 1.30
CA THR A 37 -6.78 15.63 0.71
C THR A 37 -7.22 15.11 -0.66
N ARG A 38 -6.49 15.49 -1.73
CA ARG A 38 -6.82 15.12 -3.12
C ARG A 38 -5.82 14.18 -3.76
N TYR A 39 -4.63 14.10 -3.19
CA TYR A 39 -3.49 13.36 -3.73
C TYR A 39 -3.09 12.29 -2.73
N TYR A 40 -2.78 11.12 -3.26
CA TYR A 40 -2.49 9.92 -2.48
C TYR A 40 -1.56 9.02 -3.28
N ILE A 41 -0.94 8.11 -2.55
CA ILE A 41 -0.15 7.02 -3.10
C ILE A 41 -0.94 5.75 -2.86
N THR A 42 -1.07 4.89 -3.86
CA THR A 42 -1.48 3.49 -3.65
C THR A 42 -0.29 2.58 -3.78
N TYR A 43 -0.33 1.44 -3.11
CA TYR A 43 0.68 0.40 -3.29
C TYR A 43 0.05 -0.99 -3.35
N ASP A 44 0.82 -1.96 -3.84
CA ASP A 44 0.53 -3.39 -3.74
C ASP A 44 1.83 -4.15 -3.48
N ILE A 45 1.78 -5.15 -2.61
CA ILE A 45 2.91 -6.01 -2.26
C ILE A 45 2.60 -7.41 -2.75
N GLU A 46 3.48 -7.93 -3.59
CA GLU A 46 3.43 -9.30 -4.06
C GLU A 46 4.40 -10.18 -3.26
N THR A 47 4.00 -11.44 -3.05
CA THR A 47 4.66 -12.34 -2.11
C THR A 47 4.89 -13.73 -2.68
N LEU A 48 5.97 -14.37 -2.23
CA LEU A 48 6.27 -15.78 -2.46
C LEU A 48 6.00 -16.57 -1.18
N GLU A 49 5.44 -17.76 -1.33
CA GLU A 49 5.27 -18.70 -0.25
C GLU A 49 6.56 -19.51 -0.03
N LYS A 50 7.16 -19.37 1.15
CA LYS A 50 8.26 -20.22 1.61
C LYS A 50 7.71 -21.26 2.57
N LYS A 51 7.72 -22.53 2.20
CA LYS A 51 7.35 -23.64 3.10
C LYS A 51 8.42 -23.80 4.19
N VAL A 52 7.99 -23.87 5.44
CA VAL A 52 8.88 -23.96 6.61
C VAL A 52 8.58 -25.23 7.43
N ASN A 53 7.30 -25.55 7.64
CA ASN A 53 6.84 -26.73 8.40
C ASN A 53 7.46 -26.86 9.80
N GLU A 54 7.72 -25.75 10.48
CA GLU A 54 8.28 -25.72 11.82
C GLU A 54 7.20 -25.86 12.90
N LYS A 55 7.46 -26.66 13.94
CA LYS A 55 6.58 -26.79 15.10
C LYS A 55 7.06 -25.90 16.24
N TYR A 56 6.12 -25.20 16.86
CA TYR A 56 6.34 -24.34 18.00
C TYR A 56 5.52 -24.88 19.18
N GLY A 57 6.19 -25.60 20.09
CA GLY A 57 5.55 -26.33 21.17
C GLY A 57 4.61 -27.44 20.67
N ASP A 58 3.67 -27.86 21.51
CA ASP A 58 2.84 -29.03 21.25
C ASP A 58 1.62 -28.76 20.34
N SER A 59 1.23 -27.49 20.19
CA SER A 59 -0.06 -27.10 19.58
C SER A 59 0.03 -26.12 18.43
N SER A 60 1.23 -25.65 18.05
CA SER A 60 1.37 -24.70 16.94
C SER A 60 2.40 -25.14 15.92
N GLN A 61 2.10 -24.89 14.64
CA GLN A 61 2.95 -25.22 13.51
C GLN A 61 2.90 -24.07 12.49
N GLU A 62 4.07 -23.57 12.10
CA GLU A 62 4.22 -22.66 10.96
C GLU A 62 4.46 -23.48 9.69
N THR A 63 3.42 -23.61 8.87
CA THR A 63 3.52 -24.35 7.61
C THR A 63 4.32 -23.57 6.56
N ALA A 64 4.12 -22.26 6.48
CA ALA A 64 4.78 -21.40 5.51
C ALA A 64 4.88 -19.95 5.98
N THR A 65 5.90 -19.26 5.48
CA THR A 65 6.11 -17.82 5.63
C THR A 65 5.97 -17.14 4.27
N LEU A 66 5.29 -15.99 4.23
CA LEU A 66 5.22 -15.15 3.03
C LEU A 66 6.40 -14.18 2.99
N ILE A 67 7.12 -14.19 1.87
CA ILE A 67 8.26 -13.31 1.62
C ILE A 67 7.84 -12.29 0.56
N PRO A 68 7.90 -10.98 0.85
CA PRO A 68 7.65 -9.97 -0.18
C PRO A 68 8.73 -10.08 -1.25
N TYR A 69 8.34 -10.13 -2.52
CA TYR A 69 9.29 -10.15 -3.63
C TYR A 69 9.13 -8.96 -4.56
N ALA A 70 8.00 -8.27 -4.52
CA ALA A 70 7.77 -7.09 -5.34
C ALA A 70 6.83 -6.11 -4.65
N ILE A 71 7.02 -4.83 -4.96
CA ILE A 71 6.16 -3.75 -4.52
C ILE A 71 5.94 -2.77 -5.68
N ALA A 72 4.69 -2.54 -6.01
CA ALA A 72 4.27 -1.55 -6.99
C ALA A 72 3.62 -0.38 -6.26
N SER A 73 3.81 0.83 -6.76
CA SER A 73 3.13 2.02 -6.24
C SER A 73 2.70 2.96 -7.35
N THR A 74 1.59 3.64 -7.11
CA THR A 74 1.03 4.63 -8.03
C THR A 74 0.73 5.91 -7.27
N VAL A 75 1.27 7.02 -7.76
CA VAL A 75 1.11 8.35 -7.17
C VAL A 75 0.06 9.10 -7.99
N LYS A 76 -1.02 9.52 -7.31
CA LYS A 76 -2.02 10.42 -7.89
C LYS A 76 -1.67 11.86 -7.52
N LEU A 77 -1.29 12.68 -8.51
CA LEU A 77 -1.00 14.11 -8.36
C LEU A 77 -1.96 14.96 -9.20
N ALA A 78 -1.85 16.30 -9.05
CA ALA A 78 -2.56 17.25 -9.91
C ALA A 78 -2.09 17.15 -11.37
N SER A 79 -0.79 16.94 -11.56
CA SER A 79 -0.15 16.86 -12.87
C SER A 79 -0.41 15.55 -13.61
N GLY A 80 -1.03 14.56 -12.96
CA GLY A 80 -1.27 13.25 -13.56
C GLY A 80 -1.05 12.10 -12.59
N ILE A 81 -0.92 10.91 -13.17
CA ILE A 81 -0.66 9.66 -12.47
C ILE A 81 0.68 9.14 -12.96
N HIS A 82 1.54 8.72 -12.04
CA HIS A 82 2.76 8.00 -12.37
C HIS A 82 2.94 6.83 -11.41
N SER A 83 3.64 5.80 -11.87
CA SER A 83 3.84 4.57 -11.11
C SER A 83 5.32 4.23 -11.05
N PHE A 84 5.72 3.55 -9.99
CA PHE A 84 7.07 3.02 -9.82
C PHE A 84 6.98 1.65 -9.16
N TYR A 85 8.02 0.86 -9.33
CA TYR A 85 8.04 -0.54 -8.95
C TYR A 85 9.45 -0.94 -8.54
N TYR A 86 9.54 -1.81 -7.53
CA TYR A 86 10.77 -2.46 -7.14
C TYR A 86 10.50 -3.93 -6.84
N ASP A 87 11.48 -4.78 -7.11
CA ASP A 87 11.42 -6.19 -6.76
C ASP A 87 12.73 -6.70 -6.16
N ILE A 88 12.68 -7.95 -5.75
CA ILE A 88 13.72 -8.68 -5.06
C ILE A 88 15.04 -8.78 -5.85
N ARG A 89 15.06 -8.50 -7.16
CA ARG A 89 16.30 -8.39 -7.95
C ARG A 89 17.07 -7.10 -7.63
N THR A 90 16.40 -6.14 -7.00
CA THR A 90 17.01 -4.91 -6.51
C THR A 90 17.42 -5.08 -5.05
N ASP A 91 18.70 -4.88 -4.75
CA ASP A 91 19.16 -4.90 -3.37
C ASP A 91 18.41 -3.87 -2.51
N TYR A 92 17.94 -4.33 -1.34
CA TYR A 92 17.18 -3.54 -0.38
C TYR A 92 15.95 -2.85 -1.00
N PHE A 93 15.24 -3.55 -1.90
CA PHE A 93 14.15 -2.98 -2.70
C PHE A 93 13.05 -2.28 -1.88
N LEU A 94 12.74 -2.76 -0.67
CA LEU A 94 11.77 -2.11 0.22
C LEU A 94 12.29 -0.81 0.83
N ASP A 95 13.58 -0.73 1.15
CA ASP A 95 14.20 0.51 1.63
C ASP A 95 14.25 1.54 0.50
N LYS A 96 14.64 1.12 -0.72
CA LYS A 96 14.61 1.98 -1.91
C LYS A 96 13.19 2.47 -2.22
N TRP A 97 12.19 1.61 -2.07
CA TRP A 97 10.80 2.00 -2.21
C TRP A 97 10.40 3.06 -1.18
N LEU A 98 10.80 2.91 0.10
CA LEU A 98 10.55 3.94 1.13
C LEU A 98 11.25 5.26 0.81
N GLU A 99 12.48 5.21 0.31
CA GLU A 99 13.23 6.39 -0.13
C GLU A 99 12.55 7.08 -1.32
N GLN A 100 12.07 6.33 -2.31
CA GLN A 100 11.30 6.85 -3.44
C GLN A 100 10.06 7.63 -2.98
N LEU A 101 9.38 7.21 -1.90
CA LEU A 101 8.25 7.98 -1.33
C LEU A 101 8.68 9.39 -0.89
N LEU A 102 9.90 9.57 -0.37
CA LEU A 102 10.43 10.87 0.04
C LEU A 102 10.78 11.76 -1.15
N GLU A 103 11.23 11.14 -2.22
CA GLU A 103 11.63 11.82 -3.45
C GLU A 103 10.45 12.42 -4.20
N GLU A 104 9.20 12.15 -3.82
CA GLU A 104 7.99 12.73 -4.41
C GLU A 104 7.77 14.18 -3.92
N PRO A 105 8.43 15.21 -4.51
CA PRO A 105 8.52 16.55 -3.93
C PRO A 105 7.24 17.36 -4.22
N LYS A 106 6.44 16.87 -5.19
CA LYS A 106 5.24 17.52 -5.71
C LYS A 106 4.09 17.49 -4.70
N LEU A 107 4.07 16.50 -3.81
CA LEU A 107 3.05 16.40 -2.76
C LEU A 107 3.15 17.59 -1.79
N LYS A 108 4.35 18.08 -1.46
CA LYS A 108 4.54 19.24 -0.56
C LYS A 108 3.91 20.52 -1.12
N LYS A 109 4.12 20.80 -2.42
CA LYS A 109 3.70 22.07 -3.05
C LYS A 109 2.19 22.26 -3.04
N HIS A 110 1.42 21.18 -3.20
CA HIS A 110 -0.04 21.27 -3.29
C HIS A 110 -0.72 21.51 -1.93
N TYR A 111 -0.13 21.02 -0.84
CA TYR A 111 -0.72 21.13 0.50
C TYR A 111 -0.28 22.37 1.29
N LYS A 112 0.66 23.16 0.77
CA LYS A 112 1.08 24.41 1.42
C LYS A 112 -0.08 25.43 1.44
N TYR A 113 -0.39 25.99 2.61
CA TYR A 113 -1.27 27.16 2.69
C TYR A 113 -0.48 28.42 2.35
N LYS A 114 -1.12 29.38 1.66
CA LYS A 114 -0.49 30.66 1.31
C LYS A 114 -0.20 31.50 2.57
N ASN A 115 -1.08 31.41 3.55
CA ASN A 115 -0.91 32.07 4.84
C ASN A 115 0.09 31.28 5.69
N GLU A 116 1.23 31.89 6.01
CA GLU A 116 2.32 31.29 6.77
C GLU A 116 2.01 31.13 8.27
N THR A 117 1.00 31.85 8.79
CA THR A 117 0.56 31.67 10.19
C THR A 117 -0.19 30.35 10.42
N ILE A 118 -0.69 29.73 9.34
CA ILE A 118 -1.33 28.41 9.41
C ILE A 118 -0.24 27.35 9.55
N PRO A 119 -0.27 26.51 10.60
CA PRO A 119 0.70 25.44 10.77
C PRO A 119 0.71 24.47 9.58
N GLN A 120 1.86 24.30 8.94
CA GLN A 120 2.04 23.41 7.80
C GLN A 120 2.40 22.00 8.27
N TYR A 121 1.50 21.04 8.05
CA TYR A 121 1.75 19.63 8.25
C TYR A 121 1.52 18.89 6.94
N TYR A 122 2.59 18.32 6.40
CA TYR A 122 2.54 17.60 5.14
C TYR A 122 2.30 16.13 5.43
N GLU A 123 1.05 15.72 5.35
CA GLU A 123 0.68 14.33 5.53
C GLU A 123 0.18 13.74 4.22
N VAL A 124 0.86 12.69 3.76
CA VAL A 124 0.57 12.01 2.49
C VAL A 124 -0.13 10.69 2.78
N PRO A 125 -1.36 10.47 2.31
CA PRO A 125 -1.99 9.16 2.40
C PRO A 125 -1.29 8.16 1.50
N VAL A 126 -0.96 7.01 2.07
CA VAL A 126 -0.46 5.82 1.38
C VAL A 126 -1.48 4.71 1.62
N ILE A 127 -2.18 4.31 0.58
CA ILE A 127 -3.44 3.59 0.66
C ILE A 127 -3.27 2.20 0.05
N ARG A 128 -3.70 1.18 0.77
CA ARG A 128 -3.79 -0.20 0.27
C ARG A 128 -5.07 -0.84 0.77
N PHE A 129 -5.70 -1.66 -0.06
CA PHE A 129 -6.91 -2.38 0.34
C PHE A 129 -6.55 -3.66 1.11
N ASN A 130 -7.15 -3.86 2.29
CA ASN A 130 -6.95 -5.02 3.15
C ASN A 130 -5.51 -5.14 3.71
N SER A 131 -4.88 -4.00 3.99
CA SER A 131 -3.47 -3.89 4.38
C SER A 131 -3.19 -4.00 5.89
N ALA A 132 -4.25 -3.99 6.72
CA ALA A 132 -4.12 -3.81 8.17
C ALA A 132 -3.35 -4.93 8.89
N LYS A 133 -3.23 -6.11 8.27
CA LYS A 133 -2.50 -7.26 8.83
C LYS A 133 -1.19 -7.49 8.10
N PHE A 134 -1.28 -8.00 6.87
CA PHE A 134 -0.15 -8.51 6.12
C PHE A 134 0.87 -7.42 5.77
N ASP A 135 0.44 -6.43 4.96
CA ASP A 135 1.32 -5.37 4.48
C ASP A 135 1.94 -4.59 5.63
N THR A 136 1.13 -4.33 6.67
CA THR A 136 1.63 -3.71 7.91
C THR A 136 2.75 -4.53 8.55
N SER A 137 2.62 -5.85 8.64
CA SER A 137 3.65 -6.71 9.22
C SER A 137 4.93 -6.70 8.38
N VAL A 138 4.79 -6.65 7.04
CA VAL A 138 5.93 -6.48 6.12
C VAL A 138 6.60 -5.14 6.37
N LEU A 139 5.84 -4.05 6.41
CA LEU A 139 6.35 -2.73 6.73
C LEU A 139 7.09 -2.73 8.07
N PHE A 140 6.50 -3.24 9.15
CA PHE A 140 7.16 -3.28 10.46
C PHE A 140 8.47 -4.06 10.50
N LYS A 141 8.55 -5.19 9.77
CA LYS A 141 9.80 -5.96 9.66
C LYS A 141 10.90 -5.15 8.97
N ASN A 142 10.56 -4.41 7.92
CA ASN A 142 11.50 -3.65 7.09
C ASN A 142 11.75 -2.23 7.62
N LEU A 143 10.89 -1.71 8.49
CA LEU A 143 11.03 -0.39 9.13
C LEU A 143 12.04 -0.35 10.27
N LYS A 144 12.80 -1.42 10.48
CA LYS A 144 14.01 -1.41 11.33
C LYS A 144 15.14 -0.55 10.75
N SER A 145 14.87 0.22 9.69
CA SER A 145 15.73 1.29 9.21
C SER A 145 15.96 2.34 10.31
N LYS A 146 17.23 2.71 10.53
CA LYS A 146 17.65 3.75 11.47
C LYS A 146 17.05 5.13 11.17
N TYR A 147 16.42 5.31 10.01
CA TYR A 147 15.94 6.60 9.51
C TYR A 147 14.43 6.80 9.61
N TRP A 148 13.65 5.74 9.78
CA TRP A 148 12.19 5.83 9.85
C TRP A 148 11.68 5.64 11.28
N VAL A 149 10.65 6.38 11.63
CA VAL A 149 10.00 6.29 12.95
C VAL A 149 8.49 6.23 12.75
N ILE A 150 7.83 5.32 13.49
CA ILE A 150 6.38 5.29 13.59
C ILE A 150 5.98 6.38 14.59
N SER A 151 5.38 7.47 14.11
CA SER A 151 4.97 8.59 14.96
C SER A 151 3.58 8.39 15.56
N LYS A 152 2.70 7.65 14.88
CA LYS A 152 1.35 7.33 15.35
C LYS A 152 0.94 5.93 14.90
N TYR A 153 0.22 5.24 15.76
CA TYR A 153 -0.39 3.95 15.49
C TYR A 153 -1.86 3.98 15.89
N LEU A 154 -2.73 3.47 15.03
CA LEU A 154 -4.14 3.29 15.33
C LEU A 154 -4.58 1.90 14.91
N GLY A 155 -5.06 1.12 15.88
CA GLY A 155 -5.50 -0.24 15.65
C GLY A 155 -5.28 -1.12 16.88
N GLN A 156 -5.53 -2.40 16.72
CA GLN A 156 -5.14 -3.44 17.69
C GLN A 156 -3.75 -3.96 17.36
N SER A 157 -3.09 -4.68 18.27
CA SER A 157 -1.73 -5.20 18.06
C SER A 157 -1.54 -5.99 16.76
N THR A 158 -2.58 -6.69 16.29
CA THR A 158 -2.55 -7.52 15.09
C THR A 158 -3.24 -6.89 13.87
N ILE A 159 -3.93 -5.76 14.05
CA ILE A 159 -4.71 -5.10 13.00
C ILE A 159 -4.46 -3.60 13.09
N ALA A 160 -3.54 -3.10 12.27
CA ALA A 160 -3.24 -1.69 12.17
C ALA A 160 -4.17 -1.02 11.16
N LYS A 161 -5.14 -0.25 11.67
CA LYS A 161 -6.06 0.49 10.81
C LYS A 161 -5.37 1.65 10.10
N GLN A 162 -4.43 2.27 10.81
CA GLN A 162 -3.64 3.37 10.31
C GLN A 162 -2.27 3.40 11.01
N ILE A 163 -1.22 3.70 10.24
CA ILE A 163 0.13 3.92 10.74
C ILE A 163 0.62 5.23 10.15
N VAL A 164 1.19 6.09 10.98
CA VAL A 164 1.86 7.30 10.51
C VAL A 164 3.36 7.11 10.69
N MET A 165 4.06 7.20 9.57
CA MET A 165 5.50 7.05 9.49
C MET A 165 6.14 8.37 9.12
N LYS A 166 7.31 8.62 9.70
CA LYS A 166 8.08 9.83 9.46
C LYS A 166 9.54 9.47 9.28
N HIS A 167 10.14 9.98 8.21
CA HIS A 167 11.58 9.94 8.05
C HIS A 167 12.23 11.00 8.95
N LYS A 168 13.31 10.66 9.67
CA LYS A 168 13.95 11.54 10.67
C LYS A 168 14.38 12.89 10.10
N CYS A 169 14.82 12.92 8.85
CA CYS A 169 15.26 14.14 8.17
C CYS A 169 14.16 14.83 7.35
N SER A 170 12.91 14.34 7.38
CA SER A 170 11.79 14.91 6.62
C SER A 170 10.70 15.46 7.52
N ILE A 171 10.08 16.55 7.07
CA ILE A 171 8.86 17.11 7.67
C ILE A 171 7.59 16.41 7.17
N ILE A 172 7.70 15.54 6.15
CA ILE A 172 6.56 14.77 5.63
C ILE A 172 6.28 13.59 6.56
N GLU A 173 5.01 13.41 6.87
CA GLU A 173 4.47 12.19 7.46
C GLU A 173 3.73 11.39 6.37
N PHE A 174 4.05 10.11 6.23
CA PHE A 174 3.30 9.19 5.38
C PHE A 174 2.30 8.45 6.24
N ARG A 175 1.03 8.57 5.89
CA ARG A 175 -0.05 7.91 6.58
C ARG A 175 -0.49 6.69 5.79
N PHE A 176 -0.09 5.53 6.27
CA PHE A 176 -0.53 4.24 5.79
C PHE A 176 -1.94 3.94 6.27
N ILE A 177 -2.83 3.62 5.33
CA ILE A 177 -4.27 3.45 5.58
C ILE A 177 -4.75 2.17 4.90
N ASP A 178 -5.44 1.32 5.66
CA ASP A 178 -6.20 0.22 5.07
C ASP A 178 -7.53 0.73 4.50
N PHE A 179 -7.63 0.83 3.18
CA PHE A 179 -8.81 1.34 2.50
C PHE A 179 -10.08 0.52 2.80
N LYS A 180 -9.92 -0.80 3.04
CA LYS A 180 -11.06 -1.69 3.31
C LYS A 180 -11.81 -1.28 4.57
N ILE A 181 -11.14 -0.69 5.54
CA ILE A 181 -11.77 -0.24 6.80
C ILE A 181 -12.73 0.93 6.57
N TYR A 182 -12.55 1.68 5.49
CA TYR A 182 -13.36 2.85 5.13
C TYR A 182 -14.33 2.55 4.00
N SER A 183 -14.21 1.39 3.37
CA SER A 183 -15.13 0.94 2.34
C SER A 183 -16.21 0.08 2.99
N MET A 184 -17.45 0.26 2.55
CA MET A 184 -18.53 -0.69 2.86
C MET A 184 -18.35 -2.02 2.11
N GLN A 185 -17.40 -2.07 1.16
CA GLN A 185 -17.19 -3.20 0.27
C GLN A 185 -16.09 -4.12 0.77
N ASN A 186 -16.39 -5.42 0.76
CA ASN A 186 -15.43 -6.46 1.14
C ASN A 186 -14.45 -6.84 0.03
N ARG A 187 -14.76 -6.47 -1.22
CA ARG A 187 -13.96 -6.81 -2.41
C ARG A 187 -13.42 -5.55 -3.05
N LEU A 188 -12.16 -5.60 -3.47
CA LEU A 188 -11.50 -4.47 -4.11
C LEU A 188 -12.25 -3.98 -5.36
N LYS A 189 -12.74 -4.89 -6.20
CA LYS A 189 -13.51 -4.53 -7.41
C LYS A 189 -14.74 -3.69 -7.11
N ASP A 190 -15.44 -4.01 -6.02
CA ASP A 190 -16.67 -3.34 -5.62
C ASP A 190 -16.32 -2.00 -4.97
N ALA A 191 -15.24 -1.96 -4.17
CA ALA A 191 -14.70 -0.72 -3.62
C ALA A 191 -14.24 0.27 -4.70
N VAL A 192 -13.62 -0.21 -5.78
CA VAL A 192 -13.20 0.62 -6.93
C VAL A 192 -14.38 1.16 -7.70
N ARG A 193 -15.44 0.36 -7.89
CA ARG A 193 -16.67 0.84 -8.55
C ARG A 193 -17.34 1.95 -7.74
N ASP A 194 -17.41 1.80 -6.43
CA ASP A 194 -18.00 2.81 -5.55
C ASP A 194 -17.12 4.07 -5.46
N PHE A 195 -15.81 3.92 -5.69
CA PHE A 195 -14.85 5.02 -5.71
C PHE A 195 -14.82 5.68 -7.09
N ASP A 196 -15.57 6.76 -7.25
CA ASP A 196 -15.60 7.61 -8.45
C ASP A 196 -16.03 6.88 -9.75
N ASN A 197 -16.93 5.89 -9.63
CA ASN A 197 -17.35 5.04 -10.73
C ASN A 197 -16.16 4.38 -11.48
N GLY A 198 -15.11 4.04 -10.73
CA GLY A 198 -13.87 3.52 -11.26
C GLY A 198 -14.06 2.20 -12.03
N LYS A 199 -13.30 2.03 -13.11
CA LYS A 199 -13.22 0.75 -13.83
C LYS A 199 -12.15 -0.11 -13.18
N TYR A 200 -12.58 -1.22 -12.58
CA TYR A 200 -11.64 -2.21 -12.05
C TYR A 200 -11.00 -3.01 -13.19
N GLN A 201 -9.71 -2.77 -13.41
CA GLN A 201 -8.85 -3.56 -14.29
C GLN A 201 -7.72 -4.14 -13.42
N LYS A 202 -7.64 -5.46 -13.34
CA LYS A 202 -6.56 -6.15 -12.64
C LYS A 202 -5.83 -7.02 -13.65
N GLY A 203 -4.52 -6.83 -13.74
CA GLY A 203 -3.64 -7.65 -14.55
C GLY A 203 -3.67 -9.12 -14.10
N HIS A 204 -3.34 -10.01 -15.02
CA HIS A 204 -3.20 -11.43 -14.74
C HIS A 204 -1.74 -11.73 -14.44
N PHE A 205 -1.46 -12.14 -13.20
CA PHE A 205 -0.12 -12.53 -12.77
C PHE A 205 -0.11 -13.98 -12.28
N LEU A 206 0.93 -14.72 -12.67
CA LEU A 206 1.07 -16.15 -12.41
C LEU A 206 1.74 -16.40 -11.06
N HIS A 207 1.00 -16.16 -9.98
CA HIS A 207 1.51 -16.35 -8.63
C HIS A 207 1.94 -17.81 -8.34
N GLU A 208 1.39 -18.80 -9.06
CA GLU A 208 1.70 -20.22 -8.86
C GLU A 208 3.01 -20.66 -9.54
N PHE A 209 3.54 -19.87 -10.48
CA PHE A 209 4.76 -20.22 -11.22
C PHE A 209 6.03 -19.69 -10.56
N LEU A 210 5.92 -18.60 -9.81
CA LEU A 210 7.04 -18.06 -9.05
C LEU A 210 7.07 -18.67 -7.65
N ASN A 211 8.24 -19.14 -7.25
CA ASN A 211 8.53 -19.60 -5.92
C ASN A 211 9.94 -19.17 -5.50
N VAL A 212 10.26 -19.41 -4.24
CA VAL A 212 11.54 -19.01 -3.64
C VAL A 212 12.78 -19.60 -4.31
N ASN A 213 12.64 -20.67 -5.10
CA ASN A 213 13.76 -21.35 -5.75
C ASN A 213 13.97 -20.90 -7.21
N ASN A 214 12.92 -20.40 -7.89
CA ASN A 214 12.99 -20.09 -9.33
C ASN A 214 12.75 -18.62 -9.67
N TYR A 215 12.43 -17.76 -8.69
CA TYR A 215 12.03 -16.38 -8.98
C TYR A 215 13.06 -15.59 -9.79
N ILE A 216 14.37 -15.80 -9.57
CA ILE A 216 15.42 -15.10 -10.31
C ILE A 216 15.37 -15.49 -11.79
N ASP A 217 15.41 -16.79 -12.06
CA ASP A 217 15.43 -17.31 -13.43
C ASP A 217 14.16 -16.95 -14.17
N GLU A 218 13.00 -17.05 -13.51
CA GLU A 218 11.71 -16.76 -14.13
C GLU A 218 11.50 -15.27 -14.40
N LEU A 219 11.83 -14.38 -13.45
CA LEU A 219 11.66 -12.93 -13.63
C LEU A 219 12.66 -12.35 -14.65
N ASN A 220 13.81 -12.98 -14.86
CA ASN A 220 14.81 -12.51 -15.81
C ASN A 220 14.55 -12.92 -17.26
N LYS A 221 13.61 -13.84 -17.51
CA LYS A 221 13.25 -14.25 -18.87
C LYS A 221 12.52 -13.14 -19.61
N SER A 222 12.79 -13.03 -20.92
CA SER A 222 12.05 -12.17 -21.86
C SER A 222 10.95 -12.92 -22.61
N GLU A 223 10.94 -14.26 -22.53
CA GLU A 223 9.88 -15.08 -23.12
C GLU A 223 8.54 -14.82 -22.43
N LEU A 224 7.44 -14.87 -23.17
CA LEU A 224 6.09 -14.72 -22.60
C LEU A 224 5.66 -16.02 -21.93
N PHE A 225 4.74 -15.95 -20.97
CA PHE A 225 4.08 -17.14 -20.47
C PHE A 225 3.11 -17.67 -21.53
N THR A 226 3.07 -19.00 -21.70
CA THR A 226 2.00 -19.67 -22.45
C THR A 226 0.66 -19.50 -21.72
N GLN A 227 -0.45 -19.84 -22.37
CA GLN A 227 -1.78 -19.68 -21.79
C GLN A 227 -2.06 -20.70 -20.66
N ASP A 228 -1.62 -21.95 -20.81
CA ASP A 228 -1.87 -23.04 -19.85
C ASP A 228 -1.49 -22.72 -18.39
N PRO A 229 -0.35 -22.03 -18.11
CA PRO A 229 -0.03 -21.52 -16.79
C PRO A 229 -1.15 -20.75 -16.07
N PHE A 230 -1.99 -20.02 -16.80
CA PHE A 230 -3.01 -19.15 -16.22
C PHE A 230 -4.28 -19.91 -15.79
N ASP A 231 -4.37 -21.19 -16.14
CA ASP A 231 -5.53 -22.01 -15.83
C ASP A 231 -5.56 -22.40 -14.35
N ASN A 232 -6.67 -22.08 -13.70
CA ASN A 232 -6.88 -22.47 -12.32
C ASN A 232 -7.42 -23.90 -12.25
N LYS A 233 -6.51 -24.87 -12.09
CA LYS A 233 -6.86 -26.29 -12.00
C LYS A 233 -7.79 -26.60 -10.81
N LEU A 234 -7.59 -25.93 -9.68
CA LEU A 234 -8.39 -26.13 -8.46
C LEU A 234 -9.87 -25.74 -8.64
N ARG A 235 -10.14 -24.72 -9.44
CA ARG A 235 -11.50 -24.21 -9.71
C ARG A 235 -12.04 -24.69 -11.05
N ASN A 236 -11.28 -25.52 -11.77
CA ASN A 236 -11.55 -25.93 -13.14
C ASN A 236 -11.93 -24.74 -14.04
N LYS A 237 -11.10 -23.69 -14.02
CA LYS A 237 -11.32 -22.47 -14.81
C LYS A 237 -10.13 -22.19 -15.71
N GLN A 238 -10.41 -22.09 -17.01
CA GLN A 238 -9.43 -21.70 -18.00
C GLN A 238 -9.40 -20.18 -18.19
N LEU A 239 -8.23 -19.64 -18.54
CA LEU A 239 -8.13 -18.25 -18.99
C LEU A 239 -8.72 -18.14 -20.39
N SER A 240 -9.69 -17.25 -20.57
CA SER A 240 -10.25 -16.98 -21.90
C SER A 240 -9.21 -16.35 -22.83
N ASP A 241 -9.25 -16.68 -24.12
CA ASP A 241 -8.36 -16.13 -25.15
C ASP A 241 -8.31 -14.60 -25.17
N ALA A 242 -9.44 -13.93 -24.91
CA ALA A 242 -9.49 -12.47 -24.83
C ALA A 242 -8.58 -11.91 -23.72
N LYS A 243 -8.61 -12.53 -22.54
CA LYS A 243 -7.74 -12.15 -21.41
C LYS A 243 -6.27 -12.51 -21.65
N TYR A 244 -6.02 -13.60 -22.37
CA TYR A 244 -4.65 -13.93 -22.77
C TYR A 244 -4.10 -12.89 -23.76
N LYS A 245 -4.92 -12.43 -24.72
CA LYS A 245 -4.56 -11.30 -25.60
C LYS A 245 -4.28 -10.02 -24.81
N ASP A 246 -5.07 -9.72 -23.79
CA ASP A 246 -4.81 -8.56 -22.91
C ASP A 246 -3.43 -8.67 -22.25
N TYR A 247 -3.06 -9.86 -21.75
CA TYR A 247 -1.71 -10.12 -21.22
C TYR A 247 -0.60 -9.91 -22.26
N LEU A 248 -0.78 -10.41 -23.49
CA LEU A 248 0.19 -10.20 -24.57
C LEU A 248 0.38 -8.72 -24.90
N ILE A 249 -0.67 -7.91 -24.85
CA ILE A 249 -0.59 -6.47 -25.10
C ILE A 249 0.10 -5.74 -23.94
N GLU A 250 -0.18 -6.11 -22.69
CA GLU A 250 0.44 -5.50 -21.51
C GLU A 250 1.94 -5.77 -21.43
N THR A 251 2.35 -6.99 -21.76
CA THR A 251 3.76 -7.45 -21.66
C THR A 251 4.72 -6.75 -22.61
N VAL A 252 4.24 -6.22 -23.76
CA VAL A 252 5.07 -5.44 -24.70
C VAL A 252 5.71 -4.21 -24.04
N LYS A 253 5.16 -3.74 -22.92
CA LYS A 253 5.68 -2.59 -22.16
C LYS A 253 6.91 -2.93 -21.31
N PHE A 254 7.28 -4.20 -21.20
CA PHE A 254 8.32 -4.68 -20.29
C PHE A 254 9.38 -5.50 -21.04
N THR A 255 10.64 -5.32 -20.65
CA THR A 255 11.79 -6.04 -21.25
C THR A 255 11.87 -7.49 -20.76
N ASN A 256 11.44 -7.74 -19.53
CA ASN A 256 11.49 -9.03 -18.84
C ASN A 256 10.12 -9.29 -18.20
N ARG A 257 9.89 -10.54 -17.78
CA ARG A 257 8.71 -10.95 -17.00
C ARG A 257 8.58 -10.21 -15.66
#